data_AF-A0A1A2P589-F1
#
_entry.id   AF-A0A1A2P589-F1
#
_cell.length_a   1.000
_cell.length_b   1.000
_cell.length_c   1.000
_cell.angle_alpha   90.00
_cell.angle_beta   90.00
_cell.angle_gamma   90.00
#
_symmetry.space_group_name_H-M   'P 1'
#
loop_
_entity.id
_entity.type
_entity.pdbx_description
1 polymer ?
#
loop_
_entity_poly.entity_id
_entity_poly.type
_entity_poly.pdbx_seq_one_letter_code
_entity_poly.pdbx_strand_id
1 'polypeptide(L)'
;MNAYLRVVEALRANGSRVSERGDGRAQAQCPAHDDHNPSLSIWPRDDGKGSQVKCHAQCDLPAVLAALGLTFRDLFDDAEMRDALRGNADYRYPGGRVNRRRTGPDGRKRFTQTGAQDKSLFFADKIPHGCPLVYLTEGEKGAKAIWAMGGVAVATGGAMRSCDPTPLRDTLVKVVVDRDAAGLRWAERQSKALAGIAQRVCFVRTPLNIPRADVVEHIAAGLPLEQLEDFDPSTATYDCGESPGEVPAKSRGELPDEPADRIDRVADFCGPRLIVDVPDDEIDAEKPKVWNAKDLEPAAPPRWLAANRLPRAAVSLLIGDEGIGKSLLGVLDAQLGRHGIQPAVDDHQVGSRVGVADQTHIAGEDRRTAAVPFDADHANHVQVGPGDLQPG
;
A
#
# COMPACT_ATOMS: atom_id res chain seq x y z
N MET A 1 25.22 0.13 -27.93
CA MET A 1 25.67 -0.51 -26.69
C MET A 1 24.45 -0.80 -25.83
N ASN A 2 24.22 -2.08 -25.50
CA ASN A 2 23.03 -2.51 -24.77
C ASN A 2 23.22 -2.44 -23.24
N ALA A 3 22.17 -2.73 -22.46
CA ALA A 3 22.15 -2.60 -21.00
C ALA A 3 23.11 -3.59 -20.34
N TYR A 4 23.14 -4.83 -20.82
CA TYR A 4 24.06 -5.87 -20.37
C TYR A 4 25.51 -5.40 -20.46
N LEU A 5 25.94 -4.92 -21.63
CA LEU A 5 27.30 -4.42 -21.83
C LEU A 5 27.59 -3.20 -20.94
N ARG A 6 26.63 -2.28 -20.74
CA ARG A 6 26.83 -1.12 -19.85
C ARG A 6 27.11 -1.55 -18.40
N VAL A 7 26.36 -2.53 -17.89
CA VAL A 7 26.58 -3.04 -16.54
C VAL A 7 27.89 -3.83 -16.44
N VAL A 8 28.17 -4.71 -17.40
CA VAL A 8 29.40 -5.53 -17.43
C VAL A 8 30.67 -4.68 -17.57
N GLU A 9 30.67 -3.65 -18.42
CA GLU A 9 31.80 -2.73 -18.55
C GLU A 9 31.99 -1.87 -17.30
N ALA A 10 30.90 -1.40 -16.67
CA ALA A 10 31.00 -0.66 -15.41
C ALA A 10 31.56 -1.54 -14.27
N LEU A 11 31.14 -2.81 -14.16
CA LEU A 11 31.68 -3.77 -13.19
C LEU A 11 33.19 -4.01 -13.42
N ARG A 12 33.60 -4.22 -14.68
CA ARG A 12 35.01 -4.38 -15.05
C ARG A 12 35.83 -3.13 -14.73
N ALA A 13 35.31 -1.94 -15.01
CA ALA A 13 35.95 -0.67 -14.70
C ALA A 13 36.05 -0.39 -13.18
N ASN A 14 35.11 -0.92 -12.39
CA ASN A 14 35.15 -0.89 -10.93
C ASN A 14 36.15 -1.90 -10.32
N GLY A 15 36.66 -2.84 -11.13
CA GLY A 15 37.56 -3.91 -10.68
C GLY A 15 36.85 -5.18 -10.18
N SER A 16 35.53 -5.27 -10.32
CA SER A 16 34.76 -6.47 -9.98
C SER A 16 35.14 -7.64 -10.89
N ARG A 17 35.41 -8.83 -10.33
CA ARG A 17 35.55 -10.06 -11.15
C ARG A 17 34.18 -10.40 -11.75
N VAL A 18 34.13 -10.52 -13.09
CA VAL A 18 32.93 -10.87 -13.86
C VAL A 18 33.14 -12.19 -14.60
N SER A 19 32.19 -13.11 -14.47
CA SER A 19 32.09 -14.38 -15.18
C SER A 19 30.85 -14.38 -16.07
N GLU A 20 31.05 -14.30 -17.38
CA GLU A 20 29.97 -14.36 -18.37
C GLU A 20 29.56 -15.82 -18.61
N ARG A 21 28.24 -16.09 -18.69
CA ARG A 21 27.67 -17.45 -18.80
C ARG A 21 26.98 -17.74 -20.14
N GLY A 22 27.08 -16.83 -21.11
CA GLY A 22 26.29 -16.87 -22.35
C GLY A 22 24.94 -16.16 -22.22
N ASP A 23 24.21 -16.04 -23.34
CA ASP A 23 22.82 -15.53 -23.41
C ASP A 23 22.55 -14.19 -22.70
N GLY A 24 23.53 -13.28 -22.66
CA GLY A 24 23.43 -12.00 -21.94
C GLY A 24 23.32 -12.16 -20.43
N ARG A 25 23.87 -13.25 -19.87
CA ARG A 25 23.90 -13.55 -18.44
C ARG A 25 25.34 -13.49 -17.91
N ALA A 26 25.51 -12.88 -16.75
CA ALA A 26 26.78 -12.83 -16.04
C ALA A 26 26.58 -12.96 -14.52
N GLN A 27 27.63 -13.43 -13.85
CA GLN A 27 27.78 -13.38 -12.40
C GLN A 27 29.01 -12.54 -12.07
N ALA A 28 28.92 -11.64 -11.10
CA ALA A 28 29.98 -10.72 -10.75
C ALA A 28 30.12 -10.55 -9.24
N GLN A 29 31.27 -10.04 -8.79
CA GLN A 29 31.36 -9.45 -7.46
C GLN A 29 30.47 -8.20 -7.38
N CYS A 30 29.70 -8.09 -6.31
CA CYS A 30 28.94 -6.89 -5.99
C CYS A 30 29.91 -5.78 -5.52
N PRO A 31 29.86 -4.57 -6.08
CA PRO A 31 30.69 -3.44 -5.63
C PRO A 31 30.09 -2.67 -4.43
N ALA A 32 28.88 -3.04 -3.97
CA ALA A 32 28.21 -2.38 -2.85
C ALA A 32 28.53 -3.00 -1.47
N HIS A 33 29.28 -4.11 -1.43
CA HIS A 33 29.82 -4.72 -0.21
C HIS A 33 31.16 -5.41 -0.51
N ASP A 34 31.84 -5.89 0.53
CA ASP A 34 33.08 -6.67 0.36
C ASP A 34 32.78 -8.10 -0.10
N ASP A 35 32.65 -8.28 -1.42
CA ASP A 35 32.10 -9.50 -2.03
C ASP A 35 33.18 -10.49 -2.48
N HIS A 36 33.68 -11.35 -1.58
CA HIS A 36 34.72 -12.33 -1.92
C HIS A 36 34.26 -13.46 -2.86
N ASN A 37 32.95 -13.75 -2.88
CA ASN A 37 32.33 -14.79 -3.70
C ASN A 37 31.18 -14.21 -4.55
N PRO A 38 31.33 -14.11 -5.89
CA PRO A 38 30.42 -13.40 -6.80
C PRO A 38 28.91 -13.54 -6.52
N SER A 39 28.32 -12.57 -5.84
CA SER A 39 26.92 -12.58 -5.40
C SER A 39 25.97 -11.78 -6.32
N LEU A 40 26.51 -11.02 -7.26
CA LEU A 40 25.74 -10.20 -8.19
C LEU A 40 25.38 -11.01 -9.45
N SER A 41 24.10 -11.09 -9.78
CA SER A 41 23.61 -11.68 -11.03
C SER A 41 23.14 -10.60 -11.99
N ILE A 42 23.49 -10.73 -13.26
CA ILE A 42 23.01 -9.90 -14.38
C ILE A 42 22.38 -10.83 -15.41
N TRP A 43 21.17 -10.52 -15.90
CA TRP A 43 20.49 -11.29 -16.95
C TRP A 43 19.55 -10.39 -17.77
N PRO A 44 19.06 -10.83 -18.95
CA PRO A 44 18.07 -10.07 -19.72
C PRO A 44 16.75 -9.88 -18.96
N ARG A 45 16.05 -8.77 -19.19
CA ARG A 45 14.67 -8.61 -18.72
C ARG A 45 13.72 -9.49 -19.53
N ASP A 46 12.69 -10.03 -18.88
CA ASP A 46 11.67 -10.86 -19.54
C ASP A 46 10.83 -10.05 -20.55
N ASP A 47 10.73 -8.73 -20.35
CA ASP A 47 10.14 -7.77 -21.28
C ASP A 47 11.02 -7.48 -22.54
N GLY A 48 12.26 -7.99 -22.58
CA GLY A 48 13.23 -7.74 -23.65
C GLY A 48 13.79 -6.31 -23.70
N LYS A 49 13.40 -5.41 -22.79
CA LYS A 49 13.73 -3.97 -22.82
C LYS A 49 15.03 -3.62 -22.09
N GLY A 50 15.87 -4.59 -21.74
CA GLY A 50 17.19 -4.36 -21.14
C GLY A 50 17.68 -5.51 -20.26
N SER A 51 18.28 -5.16 -19.11
CA SER A 51 18.86 -6.13 -18.17
C SER A 51 18.36 -5.94 -16.73
N GLN A 52 18.24 -7.04 -16.00
CA GLN A 52 18.03 -7.07 -14.56
C GLN A 52 19.37 -7.26 -13.85
N VAL A 53 19.47 -6.72 -12.63
CA VAL A 53 20.62 -6.84 -11.75
C VAL A 53 20.11 -7.14 -10.35
N LYS A 54 20.64 -8.18 -9.70
CA LYS A 54 20.28 -8.53 -8.31
C LYS A 54 21.51 -9.01 -7.54
N CYS A 55 21.71 -8.43 -6.35
CA CYS A 55 22.63 -8.95 -5.35
C CYS A 55 21.90 -9.99 -4.50
N HIS A 56 22.49 -11.17 -4.29
CA HIS A 56 21.95 -12.18 -3.38
C HIS A 56 22.40 -12.00 -1.92
N ALA A 57 23.29 -11.04 -1.65
CA ALA A 57 23.77 -10.67 -0.31
C ALA A 57 23.06 -9.43 0.27
N GLN A 58 21.77 -9.26 -0.05
CA GLN A 58 20.87 -8.21 0.47
C GLN A 58 21.23 -6.73 0.20
N CYS A 59 22.21 -6.41 -0.67
CA CYS A 59 22.34 -5.05 -1.18
C CYS A 59 21.10 -4.64 -1.98
N ASP A 60 20.62 -3.42 -1.77
CA ASP A 60 19.57 -2.85 -2.62
C ASP A 60 20.14 -2.50 -4.00
N LEU A 61 19.25 -2.47 -5.00
CA LEU A 61 19.63 -2.12 -6.38
C LEU A 61 20.15 -0.66 -6.50
N PRO A 62 19.60 0.35 -5.78
CA PRO A 62 20.17 1.68 -5.71
C PRO A 62 21.66 1.74 -5.33
N ALA A 63 22.09 1.04 -4.28
CA ALA A 63 23.49 1.03 -3.83
C ALA A 63 24.42 0.37 -4.85
N VAL A 64 24.00 -0.74 -5.46
CA VAL A 64 24.75 -1.40 -6.54
C VAL A 64 24.95 -0.46 -7.73
N LEU A 65 23.89 0.24 -8.17
CA LEU A 65 23.98 1.18 -9.28
C LEU A 65 24.84 2.40 -8.93
N ALA A 66 24.70 2.94 -7.72
CA ALA A 66 25.49 4.07 -7.24
C ALA A 66 26.99 3.74 -7.18
N ALA A 67 27.37 2.55 -6.68
CA ALA A 67 28.75 2.09 -6.66
C ALA A 67 29.36 1.94 -8.07
N LEU A 68 28.54 1.61 -9.07
CA LEU A 68 28.92 1.54 -10.48
C LEU A 68 28.89 2.89 -11.23
N GLY A 69 28.45 3.98 -10.59
CA GLY A 69 28.20 5.26 -11.27
C GLY A 69 27.06 5.19 -12.30
N LEU A 70 26.20 4.18 -12.20
CA LEU A 70 25.06 3.93 -13.07
C LEU A 70 23.75 4.42 -12.45
N THR A 71 22.70 4.48 -13.26
CA THR A 71 21.34 4.77 -12.81
C THR A 71 20.37 3.73 -13.36
N PHE A 72 19.14 3.67 -12.83
CA PHE A 72 18.10 2.76 -13.35
C PHE A 72 17.90 2.88 -14.87
N ARG A 73 18.07 4.09 -15.42
CA ARG A 73 18.05 4.36 -16.87
C ARG A 73 18.99 3.45 -17.66
N ASP A 74 20.13 3.08 -17.08
CA ASP A 74 21.19 2.33 -17.76
C ASP A 74 20.96 0.81 -17.74
N LEU A 75 19.92 0.36 -17.04
CA LEU A 75 19.36 -1.00 -17.13
C LEU A 75 18.39 -1.20 -18.31
N PHE A 76 17.94 -0.13 -18.98
CA PHE A 76 17.00 -0.22 -20.11
C PHE A 76 17.65 0.10 -21.44
N ASP A 77 17.36 -0.68 -22.48
CA ASP A 77 17.77 -0.42 -23.86
C ASP A 77 16.75 0.37 -24.66
N ASP A 78 15.48 0.25 -24.31
CA ASP A 78 14.44 1.04 -24.91
C ASP A 78 14.68 2.56 -24.73
N ALA A 79 14.53 3.30 -25.83
CA ALA A 79 14.82 4.72 -25.87
C ALA A 79 13.79 5.55 -25.08
N GLU A 80 12.53 5.10 -25.04
CA GLU A 80 11.45 5.80 -24.34
C GLU A 80 11.60 5.63 -22.81
N MET A 81 11.90 4.42 -22.34
CA MET A 81 12.28 4.14 -20.95
C MET A 81 13.51 4.96 -20.55
N ARG A 82 14.55 5.00 -21.40
CA ARG A 82 15.73 5.83 -21.15
C ARG A 82 15.43 7.34 -21.13
N ASP A 83 14.33 7.77 -21.74
CA ASP A 83 13.86 9.16 -21.75
C ASP A 83 12.92 9.48 -20.58
N ALA A 84 12.09 8.52 -20.16
CA ALA A 84 11.26 8.57 -18.95
C ALA A 84 12.13 8.71 -17.69
N LEU A 85 13.24 7.98 -17.63
CA LEU A 85 14.12 7.89 -16.46
C LEU A 85 15.18 8.99 -16.37
N ARG A 86 15.19 10.00 -17.25
CA ARG A 86 16.18 11.10 -17.17
C ARG A 86 16.04 11.90 -15.86
N GLY A 87 17.18 12.38 -15.36
CA GLY A 87 17.21 13.31 -14.22
C GLY A 87 16.60 14.69 -14.56
N ASN A 88 16.87 15.17 -15.78
CA ASN A 88 16.38 16.45 -16.31
C ASN A 88 15.32 16.19 -17.38
N ALA A 89 14.17 16.85 -17.28
CA ALA A 89 13.07 16.71 -18.24
C ALA A 89 12.24 18.01 -18.34
N ASP A 90 11.62 18.21 -19.50
CA ASP A 90 10.62 19.25 -19.76
C ASP A 90 9.31 18.54 -20.16
N TYR A 91 8.31 18.57 -19.29
CA TYR A 91 7.00 17.98 -19.50
C TYR A 91 6.06 19.05 -20.06
N ARG A 92 5.67 18.90 -21.32
CA ARG A 92 4.75 19.80 -22.02
C ARG A 92 3.32 19.25 -21.89
N TYR A 93 2.38 20.12 -21.58
CA TYR A 93 0.97 19.79 -21.42
C TYR A 93 0.13 20.34 -22.59
N PRO A 94 -1.05 19.76 -22.87
CA PRO A 94 -1.92 20.17 -23.97
C PRO A 94 -2.30 21.66 -23.96
N GLY A 95 -2.63 22.23 -22.79
CA GLY A 95 -2.95 23.65 -22.64
C GLY A 95 -1.73 24.57 -22.55
N GLY A 96 -0.55 24.12 -22.97
CA GLY A 96 0.64 24.95 -23.10
C GLY A 96 1.44 25.19 -21.83
N ARG A 97 1.10 24.55 -20.70
CA ARG A 97 1.97 24.50 -19.51
C ARG A 97 3.21 23.67 -19.79
N VAL A 98 4.35 24.10 -19.22
CA VAL A 98 5.58 23.32 -19.20
C VAL A 98 6.10 23.21 -17.77
N ASN A 99 6.05 22.00 -17.22
CA ASN A 99 6.72 21.65 -15.98
C ASN A 99 8.14 21.19 -16.29
N ARG A 100 9.12 21.71 -15.57
CA ARG A 100 10.54 21.49 -15.81
C ARG A 100 11.20 20.96 -14.55
N ARG A 101 11.75 19.76 -14.65
CA ARG A 101 12.57 19.12 -13.61
C ARG A 101 14.05 19.28 -13.96
N ARG A 102 14.85 19.72 -12.99
CA ARG A 102 16.32 19.78 -13.08
C ARG A 102 16.96 19.23 -11.81
N THR A 103 17.98 18.40 -11.93
CA THR A 103 18.90 18.10 -10.82
C THR A 103 20.02 19.13 -10.86
N GLY A 104 20.28 19.79 -9.74
CA GLY A 104 21.38 20.75 -9.62
C GLY A 104 22.73 20.07 -9.34
N PRO A 105 23.85 20.84 -9.33
CA PRO A 105 25.17 20.33 -8.95
C PRO A 105 25.23 19.83 -7.50
N ASP A 106 24.32 20.32 -6.66
CA ASP A 106 24.05 19.93 -5.29
C ASP A 106 23.27 18.60 -5.16
N GLY A 107 23.01 17.90 -6.27
CA GLY A 107 22.19 16.68 -6.32
C GLY A 107 20.69 16.91 -6.06
N ARG A 108 20.29 18.13 -5.67
CA ARG A 108 18.91 18.47 -5.31
C ARG A 108 18.04 18.62 -6.56
N LYS A 109 16.83 18.07 -6.49
CA LYS A 109 15.80 18.19 -7.53
C LYS A 109 15.15 19.58 -7.39
N ARG A 110 15.15 20.38 -8.46
CA ARG A 110 14.41 21.64 -8.60
C ARG A 110 13.30 21.48 -9.63
N PHE A 111 12.12 21.95 -9.28
CA PHE A 111 10.92 21.91 -10.12
C PHE A 111 10.50 23.35 -10.42
N THR A 112 10.23 23.65 -11.68
CA THR A 112 9.83 24.99 -12.15
C THR A 112 8.69 24.86 -13.14
N GLN A 113 7.72 25.76 -13.09
CA GLN A 113 6.60 25.79 -14.04
C GLN A 113 6.69 27.06 -14.90
N THR A 114 6.37 26.93 -16.18
CA THR A 114 6.24 28.02 -17.14
C THR A 114 5.03 27.78 -18.05
N GLY A 115 4.62 28.78 -18.83
CA GLY A 115 3.46 28.69 -19.73
C GLY A 115 2.14 29.10 -19.08
N ALA A 116 1.03 28.67 -19.67
CA ALA A 116 -0.31 29.09 -19.30
C ALA A 116 -0.81 28.49 -17.97
N GLN A 117 -1.91 29.04 -17.44
CA GLN A 117 -2.68 28.46 -16.34
C GLN A 117 -3.50 27.27 -16.87
N ASP A 118 -2.82 26.14 -17.01
CA ASP A 118 -3.33 24.92 -17.61
C ASP A 118 -3.77 23.89 -16.56
N LYS A 119 -4.99 23.37 -16.69
CA LYS A 119 -5.53 22.28 -15.87
C LYS A 119 -5.44 20.90 -16.54
N SER A 120 -4.92 20.81 -17.76
CA SER A 120 -4.77 19.54 -18.47
C SER A 120 -3.95 18.54 -17.67
N LEU A 121 -4.36 17.27 -17.70
CA LEU A 121 -3.51 16.15 -17.31
C LEU A 121 -2.37 16.00 -18.33
N PHE A 122 -1.21 15.55 -17.86
CA PHE A 122 -0.07 15.24 -18.71
C PHE A 122 -0.43 14.06 -19.62
N PHE A 123 -0.14 14.17 -20.93
CA PHE A 123 -0.51 13.17 -21.96
C PHE A 123 -2.02 12.91 -22.15
N ALA A 124 -2.91 13.81 -21.69
CA ALA A 124 -4.35 13.71 -22.01
C ALA A 124 -4.63 13.70 -23.51
N ASP A 125 -3.82 14.41 -24.31
CA ASP A 125 -3.82 14.46 -25.76
C ASP A 125 -3.42 13.14 -26.45
N LYS A 126 -2.87 12.19 -25.68
CA LYS A 126 -2.34 10.92 -26.19
C LYS A 126 -3.21 9.71 -25.86
N ILE A 127 -4.27 9.87 -25.08
CA ILE A 127 -5.19 8.77 -24.75
C ILE A 127 -5.81 8.24 -26.07
N PRO A 128 -5.63 6.96 -26.43
CA PRO A 128 -6.27 6.40 -27.62
C PRO A 128 -7.79 6.45 -27.52
N HIS A 129 -8.47 6.71 -28.64
CA HIS A 129 -9.94 6.68 -28.68
C HIS A 129 -10.48 5.32 -28.23
N GLY A 130 -11.40 5.31 -27.27
CA GLY A 130 -11.97 4.08 -26.71
C GLY A 130 -10.99 3.26 -25.86
N CYS A 131 -9.91 3.86 -25.35
CA CYS A 131 -8.98 3.18 -24.46
C CYS A 131 -9.71 2.64 -23.20
N PRO A 132 -9.70 1.32 -22.94
CA PRO A 132 -10.50 0.74 -21.87
C PRO A 132 -9.91 0.99 -20.47
N LEU A 133 -8.59 1.15 -20.37
CA LEU A 133 -7.84 1.29 -19.12
C LEU A 133 -6.80 2.40 -19.24
N VAL A 134 -6.88 3.40 -18.35
CA VAL A 134 -5.87 4.46 -18.22
C VAL A 134 -5.29 4.45 -16.80
N TYR A 135 -3.97 4.52 -16.69
CA TYR A 135 -3.29 4.71 -15.42
C TYR A 135 -3.17 6.20 -15.09
N LEU A 136 -3.49 6.58 -13.85
CA LEU A 136 -3.29 7.94 -13.33
C LEU A 136 -2.14 7.92 -12.31
N THR A 137 -1.11 8.74 -12.53
CA THR A 137 0.04 8.89 -11.61
C THR A 137 0.13 10.31 -11.06
N GLU A 138 0.80 10.50 -9.92
CA GLU A 138 1.01 11.85 -9.39
C GLU A 138 1.97 12.66 -10.29
N GLY A 139 3.15 12.10 -10.57
CA GLY A 139 4.21 12.75 -11.34
C GLY A 139 4.28 12.30 -12.81
N GLU A 140 4.73 13.19 -13.70
CA GLU A 140 4.85 12.94 -15.15
C GLU A 140 5.88 11.84 -15.47
N LYS A 141 6.88 11.66 -14.61
CA LYS A 141 7.90 10.59 -14.72
C LYS A 141 7.25 9.20 -14.66
N GLY A 142 6.25 9.01 -13.78
CA GLY A 142 5.51 7.76 -13.64
C GLY A 142 4.70 7.44 -14.91
N ALA A 143 3.90 8.41 -15.38
CA ALA A 143 3.16 8.25 -16.63
C ALA A 143 4.08 7.90 -17.82
N LYS A 144 5.22 8.58 -18.00
CA LYS A 144 6.19 8.23 -19.05
C LYS A 144 6.72 6.80 -18.93
N ALA A 145 6.98 6.32 -17.70
CA ALA A 145 7.48 4.96 -17.49
C ALA A 145 6.40 3.91 -17.81
N ILE A 146 5.14 4.16 -17.46
CA ILE A 146 4.02 3.28 -17.83
C ILE A 146 3.83 3.22 -19.37
N TRP A 147 3.90 4.37 -20.05
CA TRP A 147 3.87 4.43 -21.52
C TRP A 147 4.96 3.60 -22.17
N ALA A 148 6.21 3.76 -21.73
CA ALA A 148 7.33 3.01 -22.26
C ALA A 148 7.33 1.51 -21.85
N MET A 149 6.52 1.13 -20.85
CA MET A 149 6.18 -0.28 -20.59
C MET A 149 5.06 -0.82 -21.48
N GLY A 150 4.28 0.03 -22.15
CA GLY A 150 3.19 -0.32 -23.07
C GLY A 150 1.78 -0.04 -22.55
N GLY A 151 1.65 0.56 -21.36
CA GLY A 151 0.36 1.02 -20.82
C GLY A 151 -0.02 2.43 -21.28
N VAL A 152 -1.28 2.81 -21.13
CA VAL A 152 -1.74 4.19 -21.38
C VAL A 152 -1.81 4.92 -20.05
N ALA A 153 -1.11 6.05 -19.90
CA ALA A 153 -1.04 6.77 -18.63
C ALA A 153 -1.08 8.30 -18.74
N VAL A 154 -1.58 8.94 -17.69
CA VAL A 154 -1.61 10.40 -17.52
C VAL A 154 -1.16 10.79 -16.12
N ALA A 155 -0.78 12.07 -15.92
CA ALA A 155 -0.35 12.57 -14.60
C ALA A 155 -0.93 13.95 -14.23
N THR A 156 -1.13 14.19 -12.93
CA THR A 156 -1.54 15.52 -12.42
C THR A 156 -0.40 16.54 -12.45
N GLY A 157 0.84 16.08 -12.35
CA GLY A 157 2.03 16.93 -12.24
C GLY A 157 2.26 17.42 -10.81
N GLY A 158 2.09 16.51 -9.83
CA GLY A 158 2.35 16.72 -8.41
C GLY A 158 1.10 16.66 -7.52
N ALA A 159 1.31 16.28 -6.25
CA ALA A 159 0.27 15.99 -5.25
C ALA A 159 -0.81 17.07 -5.13
N MET A 160 -0.40 18.34 -5.10
CA MET A 160 -1.28 19.48 -4.80
C MET A 160 -1.97 20.07 -6.03
N ARG A 161 -1.79 19.49 -7.23
CA ARG A 161 -2.43 20.00 -8.46
C ARG A 161 -3.88 19.52 -8.55
N SER A 162 -4.76 20.47 -8.86
CA SER A 162 -6.09 20.20 -9.42
C SER A 162 -5.97 20.21 -10.94
N CYS A 163 -6.53 19.19 -11.59
CA CYS A 163 -6.57 19.02 -13.03
C CYS A 163 -8.01 18.80 -13.51
N ASP A 164 -8.23 18.93 -14.82
CA ASP A 164 -9.47 18.51 -15.46
C ASP A 164 -9.42 17.00 -15.76
N PRO A 165 -10.26 16.17 -15.12
CA PRO A 165 -10.33 14.73 -15.35
C PRO A 165 -11.22 14.34 -16.54
N THR A 166 -11.86 15.28 -17.25
CA THR A 166 -12.75 15.00 -18.39
C THR A 166 -12.15 14.05 -19.45
N PRO A 167 -10.84 14.06 -19.77
CA PRO A 167 -10.23 13.08 -20.67
C PRO A 167 -10.30 11.61 -20.22
N LEU A 168 -10.63 11.35 -18.95
CA LEU A 168 -10.79 10.02 -18.36
C LEU A 168 -12.25 9.55 -18.30
N ARG A 169 -13.18 10.31 -18.91
CA ARG A 169 -14.60 9.99 -18.94
C ARG A 169 -14.86 8.59 -19.48
N ASP A 170 -15.72 7.84 -18.79
CA ASP A 170 -16.16 6.48 -19.16
C ASP A 170 -15.03 5.43 -19.26
N THR A 171 -13.82 5.72 -18.75
CA THR A 171 -12.69 4.77 -18.70
C THR A 171 -12.58 4.06 -17.35
N LEU A 172 -11.93 2.88 -17.33
CA LEU A 172 -11.39 2.30 -16.11
C LEU A 172 -10.09 3.05 -15.75
N VAL A 173 -10.05 3.68 -14.58
CA VAL A 173 -8.87 4.40 -14.10
C VAL A 173 -8.17 3.61 -13.00
N LYS A 174 -6.92 3.20 -13.25
CA LYS A 174 -6.01 2.68 -12.21
C LYS A 174 -5.17 3.82 -11.65
N VAL A 175 -5.51 4.30 -10.45
CA VAL A 175 -4.76 5.34 -9.74
C VAL A 175 -3.57 4.69 -9.04
N VAL A 176 -2.36 4.96 -9.50
CA VAL A 176 -1.14 4.39 -8.93
C VAL A 176 -0.65 5.27 -7.79
N VAL A 177 -0.73 4.76 -6.57
CA VAL A 177 -0.44 5.49 -5.33
C VAL A 177 0.97 5.18 -4.84
N ASP A 178 1.77 6.23 -4.66
CA ASP A 178 3.11 6.14 -4.08
C ASP A 178 3.04 5.71 -2.60
N ARG A 179 4.01 4.91 -2.12
CA ARG A 179 4.02 4.35 -0.75
C ARG A 179 4.46 5.38 0.31
N ASP A 180 3.73 6.50 0.40
CA ASP A 180 3.92 7.53 1.43
C ASP A 180 2.66 8.33 1.79
N ALA A 181 2.75 9.18 2.80
CA ALA A 181 1.64 9.98 3.32
C ALA A 181 1.15 11.08 2.35
N ALA A 182 1.98 11.55 1.41
CA ALA A 182 1.54 12.47 0.36
C ALA A 182 0.70 11.74 -0.69
N GLY A 183 1.10 10.52 -1.05
CA GLY A 183 0.35 9.59 -1.90
C GLY A 183 -1.05 9.30 -1.37
N LEU A 184 -1.20 8.99 -0.08
CA LEU A 184 -2.53 8.79 0.54
C LEU A 184 -3.43 10.03 0.39
N ARG A 185 -2.91 11.22 0.73
CA ARG A 185 -3.65 12.48 0.59
C ARG A 185 -3.98 12.79 -0.88
N TRP A 186 -3.12 12.40 -1.81
CA TRP A 186 -3.36 12.56 -3.26
C TRP A 186 -4.42 11.58 -3.76
N ALA A 187 -4.42 10.33 -3.31
CA ALA A 187 -5.43 9.33 -3.62
C ALA A 187 -6.84 9.77 -3.19
N GLU A 188 -6.98 10.33 -1.99
CA GLU A 188 -8.25 10.90 -1.52
C GLU A 188 -8.76 12.04 -2.43
N ARG A 189 -7.86 12.91 -2.91
CA ARG A 189 -8.20 13.95 -3.90
C ARG A 189 -8.62 13.35 -5.24
N GLN A 190 -7.97 12.29 -5.71
CA GLN A 190 -8.34 11.64 -6.97
C GLN A 190 -9.69 10.93 -6.87
N SER A 191 -10.00 10.30 -5.73
CA SER A 191 -11.33 9.71 -5.46
C SER A 191 -12.44 10.74 -5.68
N LYS A 192 -12.28 11.93 -5.08
CA LYS A 192 -13.24 13.04 -5.21
C LYS A 192 -13.28 13.64 -6.61
N ALA A 193 -12.14 13.74 -7.29
CA ALA A 193 -12.05 14.33 -8.63
C ALA A 193 -12.60 13.43 -9.75
N LEU A 194 -12.48 12.11 -9.61
CA LEU A 194 -12.92 11.13 -10.62
C LEU A 194 -14.38 10.67 -10.44
N ALA A 195 -14.99 10.96 -9.29
CA ALA A 195 -16.37 10.61 -8.97
C ALA A 195 -17.36 11.18 -10.02
N GLY A 196 -18.16 10.29 -10.63
CA GLY A 196 -19.12 10.67 -11.68
C GLY A 196 -18.49 11.01 -13.05
N ILE A 197 -17.20 10.71 -13.25
CA ILE A 197 -16.49 10.97 -14.50
C ILE A 197 -15.88 9.69 -15.06
N ALA A 198 -15.02 9.00 -14.30
CA ALA A 198 -14.53 7.67 -14.68
C ALA A 198 -15.64 6.62 -14.57
N GLN A 199 -15.63 5.60 -15.44
CA GLN A 199 -16.55 4.47 -15.33
C GLN A 199 -16.31 3.68 -14.04
N ARG A 200 -15.03 3.49 -13.69
CA ARG A 200 -14.59 2.84 -12.45
C ARG A 200 -13.21 3.35 -12.07
N VAL A 201 -13.00 3.54 -10.77
CA VAL A 201 -11.71 3.89 -10.19
C VAL A 201 -11.23 2.72 -9.34
N CYS A 202 -10.02 2.25 -9.59
CA CYS A 202 -9.29 1.33 -8.71
C CYS A 202 -8.01 2.02 -8.25
N PHE A 203 -7.68 1.90 -6.96
CA PHE A 203 -6.38 2.32 -6.46
C PHE A 203 -5.45 1.10 -6.48
N VAL A 204 -4.23 1.30 -6.93
CA VAL A 204 -3.18 0.27 -6.98
C VAL A 204 -1.87 0.85 -6.47
N ARG A 205 -0.96 0.00 -6.00
CA ARG A 205 0.40 0.42 -5.63
C ARG A 205 1.43 -0.64 -6.01
N THR A 206 2.71 -0.32 -5.85
CA THR A 206 3.77 -1.32 -5.99
C THR A 206 3.78 -2.28 -4.80
N PRO A 207 3.96 -3.61 -4.99
CA PRO A 207 4.12 -4.57 -3.89
C PRO A 207 5.49 -4.46 -3.21
N LEU A 208 6.43 -3.69 -3.77
CA LEU A 208 7.74 -3.45 -3.17
C LEU A 208 7.58 -2.82 -1.78
N ASN A 209 7.98 -3.55 -0.73
CA ASN A 209 7.96 -3.05 0.64
C ASN A 209 9.20 -2.17 0.94
N ILE A 210 9.36 -1.09 0.16
CA ILE A 210 10.42 -0.09 0.29
C ILE A 210 9.76 1.26 0.59
N PRO A 211 10.25 2.06 1.56
CA PRO A 211 9.68 3.37 1.87
C PRO A 211 9.65 4.29 0.65
N ARG A 212 8.51 4.96 0.42
CA ARG A 212 8.30 5.92 -0.68
C ARG A 212 8.49 5.36 -2.11
N ALA A 213 8.39 4.04 -2.30
CA ALA A 213 8.51 3.44 -3.62
C ALA A 213 7.33 3.86 -4.54
N ASP A 214 7.68 4.30 -5.76
CA ASP A 214 6.74 4.69 -6.83
C ASP A 214 6.62 3.61 -7.93
N VAL A 215 5.88 3.93 -9.01
CA VAL A 215 5.74 3.05 -10.19
C VAL A 215 7.04 2.91 -11.01
N VAL A 216 7.96 3.86 -10.89
CA VAL A 216 9.28 3.77 -11.51
C VAL A 216 10.16 2.79 -10.74
N GLU A 217 10.14 2.79 -9.41
CA GLU A 217 10.82 1.75 -8.63
C GLU A 217 10.23 0.36 -8.89
N HIS A 218 8.92 0.24 -9.06
CA HIS A 218 8.24 -1.00 -9.49
C HIS A 218 8.84 -1.55 -10.80
N ILE A 219 8.84 -0.73 -11.86
CA ILE A 219 9.33 -1.14 -13.19
C ILE A 219 10.85 -1.39 -13.15
N ALA A 220 11.60 -0.60 -12.39
CA ALA A 220 13.03 -0.76 -12.20
C ALA A 220 13.38 -2.12 -11.56
N ALA A 221 12.58 -2.59 -10.59
CA ALA A 221 12.73 -3.88 -9.94
C ALA A 221 12.38 -5.09 -10.82
N GLY A 222 12.02 -4.88 -12.10
CA GLY A 222 11.68 -5.94 -13.05
C GLY A 222 10.19 -6.33 -13.04
N LEU A 223 9.37 -5.66 -12.23
CA LEU A 223 7.96 -5.99 -12.09
C LEU A 223 7.14 -5.43 -13.27
N PRO A 224 6.27 -6.24 -13.91
CA PRO A 224 5.35 -5.80 -14.95
C PRO A 224 4.09 -5.18 -14.33
N LEU A 225 3.38 -4.33 -15.09
CA LEU A 225 2.27 -3.50 -14.58
C LEU A 225 1.09 -4.31 -14.00
N GLU A 226 0.96 -5.56 -14.41
CA GLU A 226 -0.02 -6.54 -13.93
C GLU A 226 0.24 -6.96 -12.47
N GLN A 227 1.46 -6.75 -11.96
CA GLN A 227 1.84 -7.00 -10.56
C GLN A 227 1.69 -5.76 -9.66
N LEU A 228 1.06 -4.69 -10.13
CA LEU A 228 0.57 -3.63 -9.25
C LEU A 228 -0.59 -4.18 -8.41
N GLU A 229 -0.43 -4.19 -7.10
CA GLU A 229 -1.43 -4.75 -6.16
C GLU A 229 -2.61 -3.79 -5.99
N ASP A 230 -3.83 -4.35 -5.93
CA ASP A 230 -5.01 -3.59 -5.53
C ASP A 230 -4.82 -3.04 -4.11
N PHE A 231 -5.25 -1.80 -3.91
CA PHE A 231 -4.95 -1.04 -2.71
C PHE A 231 -6.19 -0.28 -2.22
N ASP A 232 -6.42 -0.26 -0.91
CA ASP A 232 -7.39 0.64 -0.27
C ASP A 232 -6.65 1.74 0.51
N PRO A 233 -6.58 2.98 -0.03
CA PRO A 233 -5.93 4.11 0.64
C PRO A 233 -6.53 4.48 2.00
N SER A 234 -7.76 4.06 2.31
CA SER A 234 -8.40 4.34 3.60
C SER A 234 -7.90 3.45 4.74
N THR A 235 -7.29 2.30 4.40
CA THR A 235 -6.79 1.32 5.39
C THR A 235 -5.33 1.51 5.78
N ALA A 236 -4.58 2.32 5.04
CA ALA A 236 -3.15 2.50 5.24
C ALA A 236 -2.82 3.76 6.03
N THR A 237 -1.86 3.64 6.93
CA THR A 237 -1.20 4.75 7.59
C THR A 237 0.28 4.76 7.23
N TYR A 238 0.82 5.95 7.00
CA TYR A 238 2.26 6.18 6.87
C TYR A 238 2.62 7.34 7.79
N ASP A 239 3.59 7.12 8.67
CA ASP A 239 4.11 8.19 9.50
C ASP A 239 4.64 9.33 8.62
N CYS A 240 4.26 10.55 8.97
CA CYS A 240 4.76 11.76 8.33
C CYS A 240 6.19 12.07 8.83
N GLY A 241 7.12 11.13 8.61
CA GLY A 241 8.55 11.35 8.83
C GLY A 241 9.01 12.56 8.02
N GLU A 242 9.63 13.52 8.70
CA GLU A 242 9.88 14.88 8.23
C GLU A 242 10.37 14.93 6.78
N SER A 243 9.74 15.79 5.98
CA SER A 243 10.18 16.10 4.62
C SER A 243 11.57 16.75 4.66
N PRO A 244 12.59 16.20 3.99
CA PRO A 244 13.91 16.83 3.95
C PRO A 244 13.87 18.14 3.16
N GLY A 245 13.62 19.25 3.85
CA GLY A 245 13.73 20.60 3.29
C GLY A 245 12.49 21.49 3.35
N GLU A 246 11.75 21.52 4.47
CA GLU A 246 11.07 22.77 4.84
C GLU A 246 12.04 23.69 5.59
N VAL A 247 12.32 24.86 5.00
CA VAL A 247 13.15 25.89 5.63
C VAL A 247 12.22 26.69 6.56
N PRO A 248 12.55 26.85 7.86
CA PRO A 248 11.64 27.50 8.80
C PRO A 248 11.33 28.93 8.36
N ALA A 249 10.06 29.31 8.47
CA ALA A 249 9.60 30.66 8.20
C ALA A 249 10.32 31.66 9.13
N LYS A 250 10.65 32.84 8.59
CA LYS A 250 11.37 33.88 9.34
C LYS A 250 10.60 34.28 10.60
N SER A 251 11.29 34.22 11.74
CA SER A 251 10.78 34.72 13.02
C SER A 251 10.48 36.22 12.96
N ARG A 252 9.48 36.66 13.74
CA ARG A 252 9.13 38.07 13.89
C ARG A 252 8.71 38.35 15.34
N GLY A 253 9.66 38.85 16.14
CA GLY A 253 9.39 39.52 17.42
C GLY A 253 9.45 38.65 18.69
N GLU A 254 10.59 38.69 19.35
CA GLU A 254 10.75 38.73 20.84
C GLU A 254 10.04 39.99 21.40
N LEU A 255 9.64 40.18 22.67
CA LEU A 255 9.78 39.57 24.03
C LEU A 255 8.57 40.15 24.88
N PRO A 256 8.34 39.95 26.21
CA PRO A 256 9.25 39.46 27.27
C PRO A 256 8.71 38.36 28.23
N ASP A 257 9.61 37.91 29.12
CA ASP A 257 9.46 36.88 30.15
C ASP A 257 8.64 37.27 31.40
N GLU A 258 8.26 36.22 32.16
CA GLU A 258 8.16 36.08 33.65
C GLU A 258 6.93 35.22 34.07
N PRO A 259 6.99 34.42 35.15
CA PRO A 259 8.07 33.51 35.53
C PRO A 259 7.54 32.06 35.76
N ALA A 260 8.45 31.11 35.99
CA ALA A 260 8.14 29.69 36.09
C ALA A 260 7.56 29.27 37.45
N ASP A 261 6.54 28.39 37.43
CA ASP A 261 6.10 27.65 38.61
C ASP A 261 5.57 26.24 38.25
N ARG A 262 6.14 25.21 38.89
CA ARG A 262 5.65 23.82 39.08
C ARG A 262 5.04 23.06 37.89
N ILE A 263 5.66 21.93 37.55
CA ILE A 263 5.32 20.61 38.17
C ILE A 263 6.52 19.68 38.01
N ASP A 264 6.91 19.05 39.12
CA ASP A 264 7.96 18.04 39.17
C ASP A 264 7.40 16.62 38.99
N ARG A 265 8.32 15.70 38.68
CA ARG A 265 8.11 14.26 38.50
C ARG A 265 7.28 13.61 39.62
N VAL A 266 6.41 12.66 39.25
CA VAL A 266 6.02 11.54 40.12
C VAL A 266 6.03 10.25 39.30
N ALA A 267 7.00 9.38 39.61
CA ALA A 267 6.89 7.96 39.34
C ALA A 267 6.11 7.29 40.48
N ASP A 268 5.75 6.02 40.31
CA ASP A 268 5.12 5.14 41.30
C ASP A 268 3.70 5.52 41.74
N PHE A 269 2.72 4.75 41.26
CA PHE A 269 1.58 4.39 42.09
C PHE A 269 1.26 2.90 41.94
N CYS A 270 1.74 2.11 42.90
CA CYS A 270 1.48 0.69 43.02
C CYS A 270 0.48 0.45 44.16
N GLY A 271 -0.54 -0.38 43.91
CA GLY A 271 -1.33 -1.00 44.97
C GLY A 271 -2.78 -1.36 44.57
N PRO A 272 -3.46 -2.21 45.36
CA PRO A 272 -2.93 -3.16 46.33
C PRO A 272 -2.88 -4.60 45.76
N ARG A 273 -1.95 -5.43 46.25
CA ARG A 273 -1.98 -6.88 45.97
C ARG A 273 -3.15 -7.52 46.73
N LEU A 274 -4.10 -8.10 46.00
CA LEU A 274 -5.01 -9.08 46.59
C LEU A 274 -4.25 -10.42 46.64
N ILE A 275 -3.77 -10.80 47.83
CA ILE A 275 -3.36 -12.18 48.10
C ILE A 275 -4.65 -12.98 48.24
N VAL A 276 -4.81 -14.01 47.42
CA VAL A 276 -5.90 -14.99 47.56
C VAL A 276 -5.23 -16.30 47.90
N ASP A 277 -5.24 -16.64 49.20
CA ASP A 277 -4.87 -17.98 49.64
C ASP A 277 -5.94 -18.95 49.13
N VAL A 278 -5.55 -19.84 48.22
CA VAL A 278 -6.35 -20.99 47.80
C VAL A 278 -5.69 -22.22 48.45
N PRO A 279 -6.41 -23.00 49.27
CA PRO A 279 -5.82 -24.15 49.96
C PRO A 279 -5.39 -25.25 48.98
N ASP A 280 -4.25 -25.87 49.27
CA ASP A 280 -3.73 -27.05 48.56
C ASP A 280 -4.61 -28.28 48.84
N ASP A 281 -5.58 -28.57 47.97
CA ASP A 281 -6.25 -29.88 47.91
C ASP A 281 -6.53 -30.30 46.44
N GLU A 282 -5.82 -31.35 46.02
CA GLU A 282 -6.09 -32.28 44.91
C GLU A 282 -6.50 -31.73 43.53
N ILE A 283 -5.51 -31.45 42.68
CA ILE A 283 -5.68 -31.40 41.21
C ILE A 283 -5.76 -32.84 40.68
N ASP A 284 -6.97 -33.36 40.47
CA ASP A 284 -7.18 -34.62 39.76
C ASP A 284 -7.51 -34.36 38.28
N ALA A 285 -6.64 -34.84 37.39
CA ALA A 285 -6.59 -34.42 35.98
C ALA A 285 -7.08 -35.52 35.01
N GLU A 286 -8.40 -35.68 34.83
CA GLU A 286 -8.94 -36.64 33.85
C GLU A 286 -10.16 -36.18 33.03
N LYS A 287 -9.88 -35.84 31.75
CA LYS A 287 -10.65 -36.11 30.51
C LYS A 287 -12.06 -35.47 30.33
N PRO A 288 -12.46 -35.15 29.07
CA PRO A 288 -13.78 -34.61 28.78
C PRO A 288 -14.89 -35.64 29.01
N LYS A 289 -15.96 -35.21 29.70
CA LYS A 289 -17.10 -36.06 30.10
C LYS A 289 -18.08 -36.21 28.93
N VAL A 290 -18.33 -37.46 28.52
CA VAL A 290 -19.31 -37.80 27.46
C VAL A 290 -20.69 -38.00 28.07
N TRP A 291 -21.69 -37.31 27.53
CA TRP A 291 -23.09 -37.39 27.96
C TRP A 291 -23.94 -38.19 26.96
N ASN A 292 -24.96 -38.90 27.43
CA ASN A 292 -25.91 -39.59 26.55
C ASN A 292 -26.91 -38.59 25.98
N ALA A 293 -27.20 -38.64 24.68
CA ALA A 293 -28.07 -37.68 24.02
C ALA A 293 -29.52 -37.67 24.54
N LYS A 294 -29.93 -38.71 25.29
CA LYS A 294 -31.24 -38.83 25.93
C LYS A 294 -31.34 -38.11 27.29
N ASP A 295 -30.20 -37.77 27.88
CA ASP A 295 -30.12 -37.13 29.21
C ASP A 295 -30.00 -35.60 29.08
N LEU A 296 -30.10 -35.07 27.86
CA LEU A 296 -30.08 -33.63 27.54
C LEU A 296 -31.50 -33.08 27.48
N GLU A 297 -31.73 -31.91 28.08
CA GLU A 297 -33.01 -31.22 27.96
C GLU A 297 -33.31 -30.79 26.51
N PRO A 298 -34.59 -30.72 26.11
CA PRO A 298 -34.96 -30.25 24.78
C PRO A 298 -34.43 -28.84 24.49
N ALA A 299 -33.80 -28.66 23.33
CA ALA A 299 -33.21 -27.38 22.95
C ALA A 299 -34.24 -26.24 22.95
N ALA A 300 -33.96 -25.19 23.74
CA ALA A 300 -34.78 -23.98 23.75
C ALA A 300 -34.82 -23.34 22.35
N PRO A 301 -35.96 -22.73 21.94
CA PRO A 301 -36.08 -22.14 20.62
C PRO A 301 -35.06 -21.00 20.43
N PRO A 302 -34.35 -20.95 19.29
CA PRO A 302 -33.31 -19.96 19.07
C PRO A 302 -33.89 -18.56 19.04
N ARG A 303 -33.31 -17.66 19.84
CA ARG A 303 -33.49 -16.21 19.69
C ARG A 303 -32.61 -15.76 18.51
N TRP A 304 -33.08 -14.85 17.68
CA TRP A 304 -32.38 -14.43 16.46
C TRP A 304 -31.84 -13.00 16.56
N LEU A 305 -30.66 -12.76 15.99
CA LEU A 305 -30.13 -11.43 15.68
C LEU A 305 -30.65 -10.98 14.31
N ALA A 306 -30.53 -11.86 13.31
CA ALA A 306 -31.19 -11.77 12.01
C ALA A 306 -32.11 -12.99 11.83
N ALA A 307 -33.40 -12.74 11.60
CA ALA A 307 -34.43 -13.78 11.60
C ALA A 307 -34.12 -14.91 10.61
N ASN A 308 -34.12 -16.16 11.10
CA ASN A 308 -33.78 -17.38 10.34
C ASN A 308 -32.39 -17.36 9.64
N ARG A 309 -31.49 -16.45 10.03
CA ARG A 309 -30.15 -16.30 9.42
C ARG A 309 -29.02 -16.37 10.46
N LEU A 310 -29.13 -15.62 11.56
CA LEU A 310 -28.11 -15.56 12.62
C LEU A 310 -28.75 -15.70 14.00
N PRO A 311 -28.53 -16.82 14.73
CA PRO A 311 -29.00 -16.97 16.09
C PRO A 311 -28.19 -16.07 17.04
N ARG A 312 -28.86 -15.60 18.10
CA ARG A 312 -28.23 -14.93 19.24
C ARG A 312 -27.65 -15.99 20.16
N ALA A 313 -26.40 -16.35 19.92
CA ALA A 313 -25.59 -17.24 20.73
C ALA A 313 -24.35 -16.50 21.26
N ALA A 314 -23.65 -17.08 22.24
CA ALA A 314 -22.37 -16.54 22.73
C ALA A 314 -21.27 -16.58 21.66
N VAL A 315 -21.33 -17.57 20.77
CA VAL A 315 -20.51 -17.68 19.55
C VAL A 315 -21.42 -18.17 18.42
N SER A 316 -21.36 -17.50 17.27
CA SER A 316 -22.01 -17.92 16.03
C SER A 316 -20.95 -18.10 14.95
N LEU A 317 -20.80 -19.33 14.43
CA LEU A 317 -19.73 -19.69 13.50
C LEU A 317 -20.28 -19.86 12.08
N LEU A 318 -19.84 -18.99 11.15
CA LEU A 318 -20.20 -19.08 9.74
C LEU A 318 -19.18 -19.96 8.99
N ILE A 319 -19.47 -21.26 8.90
CA ILE A 319 -18.66 -22.23 8.16
C ILE A 319 -19.11 -22.27 6.70
N GLY A 320 -18.16 -22.19 5.77
CA GLY A 320 -18.41 -22.40 4.34
C GLY A 320 -17.19 -22.10 3.49
N ASP A 321 -17.26 -22.48 2.21
CA ASP A 321 -16.14 -22.44 1.26
C ASP A 321 -15.63 -21.01 1.00
N GLU A 322 -14.46 -20.91 0.37
CA GLU A 322 -13.90 -19.64 -0.10
C GLU A 322 -14.84 -18.92 -1.09
N GLY A 323 -14.75 -17.60 -1.16
CA GLY A 323 -15.44 -16.82 -2.20
C GLY A 323 -16.96 -16.70 -2.03
N ILE A 324 -17.61 -17.44 -1.13
CA ILE A 324 -19.07 -17.34 -0.87
C ILE A 324 -19.51 -16.03 -0.20
N GLY A 325 -18.60 -15.06 -0.04
CA GLY A 325 -18.90 -13.78 0.58
C GLY A 325 -18.97 -13.79 2.11
N LYS A 326 -18.27 -14.69 2.81
CA LYS A 326 -18.24 -14.72 4.30
C LYS A 326 -17.90 -13.35 4.92
N SER A 327 -16.81 -12.73 4.47
CA SER A 327 -16.38 -11.40 4.90
C SER A 327 -17.37 -10.30 4.47
N LEU A 328 -17.95 -10.44 3.28
CA LEU A 328 -18.98 -9.53 2.76
C LEU A 328 -20.27 -9.60 3.61
N LEU A 329 -20.67 -10.79 4.06
CA LEU A 329 -21.82 -10.99 4.96
C LEU A 329 -21.55 -10.37 6.34
N GLY A 330 -20.34 -10.54 6.89
CA GLY A 330 -19.93 -9.89 8.14
C GLY A 330 -19.95 -8.36 8.07
N VAL A 331 -19.51 -7.78 6.94
CA VAL A 331 -19.55 -6.33 6.70
C VAL A 331 -20.98 -5.82 6.48
N LEU A 332 -21.79 -6.53 5.69
CA LEU A 332 -23.19 -6.18 5.46
C LEU A 332 -24.01 -6.23 6.76
N ASP A 333 -23.88 -7.27 7.57
CA ASP A 333 -24.63 -7.39 8.84
C ASP A 333 -24.20 -6.30 9.84
N ALA A 334 -22.90 -5.98 9.92
CA ALA A 334 -22.37 -4.88 10.72
C ALA A 334 -22.82 -3.49 10.24
N GLN A 335 -23.12 -3.30 8.95
CA GLN A 335 -23.69 -2.05 8.42
C GLN A 335 -25.22 -2.00 8.57
N LEU A 336 -25.92 -3.10 8.34
CA LEU A 336 -27.39 -3.19 8.44
C LEU A 336 -27.87 -3.07 9.89
N GLY A 337 -27.15 -3.67 10.84
CA GLY A 337 -27.39 -3.51 12.28
C GLY A 337 -27.27 -2.07 12.79
N ARG A 338 -26.48 -1.21 12.12
CA ARG A 338 -26.38 0.23 12.43
C ARG A 338 -27.56 1.06 11.92
N HIS A 339 -28.37 0.52 11.00
CA HIS A 339 -29.48 1.24 10.37
C HIS A 339 -30.86 0.60 10.62
N GLY A 340 -30.94 -0.57 11.27
CA GLY A 340 -32.20 -1.23 11.59
C GLY A 340 -32.95 -1.80 10.37
N ILE A 341 -32.26 -1.98 9.25
CA ILE A 341 -32.84 -2.44 7.98
C ILE A 341 -32.61 -3.95 7.84
N GLN A 342 -33.68 -4.73 7.66
CA GLN A 342 -33.58 -6.13 7.27
C GLN A 342 -33.68 -6.27 5.75
N PRO A 343 -32.69 -6.88 5.06
CA PRO A 343 -32.78 -7.15 3.64
C PRO A 343 -33.67 -8.39 3.39
N ALA A 344 -34.67 -8.23 2.51
CA ALA A 344 -35.43 -9.34 1.95
C ALA A 344 -35.07 -9.48 0.46
N VAL A 345 -34.50 -10.62 0.08
CA VAL A 345 -34.37 -11.05 -1.33
C VAL A 345 -34.50 -12.58 -1.39
N ASP A 346 -35.22 -13.06 -2.41
CA ASP A 346 -35.58 -14.46 -2.65
C ASP A 346 -34.40 -15.40 -2.93
N ASP A 347 -34.65 -16.70 -2.71
CA ASP A 347 -33.82 -17.79 -3.22
C ASP A 347 -33.85 -17.84 -4.76
N HIS A 348 -32.71 -17.60 -5.42
CA HIS A 348 -32.26 -18.43 -6.55
C HIS A 348 -30.78 -18.20 -6.97
N GLN A 349 -29.97 -19.25 -6.79
CA GLN A 349 -28.85 -19.70 -7.63
C GLN A 349 -27.80 -18.71 -8.20
N VAL A 350 -26.57 -18.74 -7.66
CA VAL A 350 -25.26 -18.96 -8.35
C VAL A 350 -24.28 -19.44 -7.25
N GLY A 351 -23.30 -20.35 -7.40
CA GLY A 351 -22.87 -21.12 -8.58
C GLY A 351 -21.39 -21.57 -8.60
N SER A 352 -20.72 -21.74 -7.44
CA SER A 352 -19.49 -22.55 -7.21
C SER A 352 -18.09 -22.12 -7.71
N ARG A 353 -17.06 -22.34 -6.85
CA ARG A 353 -15.58 -22.40 -7.08
C ARG A 353 -14.87 -21.03 -7.22
N VAL A 354 -13.71 -20.72 -6.60
CA VAL A 354 -12.51 -21.49 -6.17
C VAL A 354 -11.90 -20.97 -4.82
N GLY A 355 -11.14 -21.83 -4.11
CA GLY A 355 -10.40 -21.61 -2.84
C GLY A 355 -9.17 -20.68 -2.86
N VAL A 356 -8.41 -20.38 -1.78
CA VAL A 356 -8.26 -20.86 -0.36
C VAL A 356 -7.40 -19.80 0.40
N ALA A 357 -7.44 -19.47 1.71
CA ALA A 357 -8.42 -19.53 2.82
C ALA A 357 -7.97 -18.65 4.02
N ASP A 358 -8.89 -18.17 4.89
CA ASP A 358 -8.70 -18.08 6.37
C ASP A 358 -9.98 -17.68 7.17
N GLN A 359 -10.02 -18.04 8.47
CA GLN A 359 -11.22 -17.93 9.33
C GLN A 359 -11.44 -16.52 9.91
N THR A 360 -12.71 -16.11 10.08
CA THR A 360 -13.08 -14.85 10.77
C THR A 360 -13.92 -15.14 12.01
N HIS A 361 -13.49 -14.63 13.17
CA HIS A 361 -14.20 -14.75 14.44
C HIS A 361 -15.01 -13.47 14.71
N ILE A 362 -16.26 -13.61 15.16
CA ILE A 362 -17.09 -12.48 15.61
C ILE A 362 -17.45 -12.75 17.08
N ALA A 363 -16.86 -11.99 17.99
CA ALA A 363 -17.18 -12.01 19.41
C ALA A 363 -18.02 -10.78 19.80
N GLY A 364 -19.04 -10.98 20.63
CA GLY A 364 -19.78 -9.90 21.28
C GLY A 364 -19.71 -10.05 22.79
N GLU A 365 -19.28 -9.01 23.50
CA GLU A 365 -19.23 -9.02 24.97
C GLU A 365 -20.63 -8.93 25.58
N ASP A 366 -20.92 -9.81 26.55
CA ASP A 366 -22.00 -9.62 27.51
C ASP A 366 -21.44 -9.03 28.81
N ARG A 367 -21.97 -7.89 29.24
CA ARG A 367 -21.62 -7.30 30.55
C ARG A 367 -22.35 -8.02 31.67
N ARG A 368 -21.87 -9.22 32.00
CA ARG A 368 -21.94 -9.82 33.35
C ARG A 368 -21.08 -11.09 33.45
N THR A 369 -20.33 -11.19 34.55
CA THR A 369 -19.35 -12.24 34.92
C THR A 369 -17.97 -12.13 34.27
N ALA A 370 -16.93 -12.46 35.03
CA ALA A 370 -15.53 -12.28 34.66
C ALA A 370 -14.74 -13.57 34.97
N ALA A 371 -13.88 -13.98 34.04
CA ALA A 371 -12.78 -14.93 34.22
C ALA A 371 -11.74 -14.68 33.10
N VAL A 372 -10.47 -14.98 33.36
CA VAL A 372 -9.27 -14.50 32.64
C VAL A 372 -8.28 -15.68 32.50
N PRO A 373 -7.33 -15.76 31.54
CA PRO A 373 -7.10 -14.98 30.30
C PRO A 373 -7.17 -15.82 29.00
N PHE A 374 -7.08 -15.16 27.85
CA PHE A 374 -6.47 -15.72 26.63
C PHE A 374 -5.28 -14.83 26.25
N ASP A 375 -4.14 -15.44 25.92
CA ASP A 375 -2.89 -14.73 25.64
C ASP A 375 -2.48 -14.96 24.18
N ALA A 376 -2.33 -13.86 23.42
CA ALA A 376 -1.86 -13.83 22.05
C ALA A 376 -1.49 -12.38 21.66
N ASP A 377 -0.19 -12.07 21.73
CA ASP A 377 0.35 -10.78 21.29
C ASP A 377 -0.06 -10.41 19.84
N HIS A 378 -0.34 -9.11 19.61
CA HIS A 378 -0.59 -8.45 18.31
C HIS A 378 -2.01 -8.49 17.71
N ALA A 379 -3.03 -8.05 18.46
CA ALA A 379 -4.31 -7.60 17.89
C ALA A 379 -4.57 -6.10 18.18
N ASN A 380 -4.63 -5.28 17.13
CA ASN A 380 -4.96 -3.85 17.26
C ASN A 380 -6.47 -3.65 17.44
N HIS A 381 -6.89 -3.21 18.63
CA HIS A 381 -8.27 -2.84 18.90
C HIS A 381 -8.62 -1.44 18.38
N VAL A 382 -9.77 -1.31 17.70
CA VAL A 382 -10.42 -0.01 17.46
C VAL A 382 -11.54 0.15 18.48
N GLN A 383 -11.35 1.04 19.47
CA GLN A 383 -12.35 1.38 20.47
C GLN A 383 -13.03 2.70 20.08
N VAL A 384 -14.37 2.69 19.98
CA VAL A 384 -15.18 3.90 19.77
C VAL A 384 -16.11 4.06 20.96
N GLY A 385 -15.97 5.17 21.70
CA GLY A 385 -16.80 5.47 22.87
C GLY A 385 -18.20 5.99 22.53
N PRO A 386 -19.21 5.78 23.38
CA PRO A 386 -20.57 6.30 23.19
C PRO A 386 -20.78 7.67 23.86
N GLY A 387 -21.49 8.57 23.17
CA GLY A 387 -21.94 9.88 23.65
C GLY A 387 -22.08 10.86 22.47
N ASP A 388 -23.23 11.46 22.13
CA ASP A 388 -24.54 11.44 22.77
C ASP A 388 -25.66 11.33 21.74
N LEU A 389 -26.66 10.48 22.00
CA LEU A 389 -28.05 10.62 21.52
C LEU A 389 -28.96 9.84 22.48
N GLN A 390 -29.61 10.53 23.40
CA GLN A 390 -30.76 9.98 24.14
C GLN A 390 -32.03 10.07 23.27
N PRO A 391 -33.00 9.15 23.44
CA PRO A 391 -34.28 9.26 22.74
C PRO A 391 -35.19 10.31 23.43
N GLY A 392 -35.55 11.35 22.67
CA GLY A 392 -36.48 12.41 23.06
C GLY A 392 -36.85 13.27 21.86
#